data_AF-A0AAE7HZG0-F1
#
_entry.id   AF-A0AAE7HZG0-F1
#
_cell.length_a   1.000
_cell.length_b   1.000
_cell.length_c   1.000
_cell.angle_alpha   90.00
_cell.angle_beta   90.00
_cell.angle_gamma   90.00
#
_symmetry.space_group_name_H-M   'P 1'
#
loop_
_entity.id
_entity.type
_entity.pdbx_description
1 polymer ?
#
loop_
_entity_poly.entity_id
_entity_poly.type
_entity_poly.pdbx_seq_one_letter_code
_entity_poly.pdbx_strand_id
1 'polypeptide(L)'
;MNNELLQRIIEEVVSRLKKRAESTLSLSVAQLREIEPRTLCCQYSSLHLLQADLPLLEQIAEGCADNMSVVTIHEALACGVRVKISLQHRLLPAIPVRKLARLPLEFSDELGRIIVLHPDKLLSYADVAQLKGGVLVLRRRCVVTALAQDAVGTRNIQLIKQE
;
A
#
# COMPACT_ATOMS: atom_id res chain seq x y z
N MET A 1 6.09 9.73 45.57
CA MET A 1 4.83 10.26 45.03
C MET A 1 4.94 10.77 43.58
N ASN A 2 5.62 11.89 43.26
CA ASN A 2 5.69 12.34 41.84
C ASN A 2 6.42 11.34 40.91
N ASN A 3 7.43 10.65 41.43
CA ASN A 3 8.21 9.71 40.63
C ASN A 3 7.41 8.43 40.27
N GLU A 4 6.55 7.96 41.17
CA GLU A 4 5.70 6.77 40.94
C GLU A 4 4.59 7.07 39.93
N LEU A 5 4.00 8.27 39.99
CA LEU A 5 2.97 8.71 39.06
C LEU A 5 3.57 8.94 37.66
N LEU A 6 4.75 9.55 37.59
CA LEU A 6 5.51 9.68 36.34
C LEU A 6 5.85 8.31 35.73
N GLN A 7 6.33 7.38 36.55
CA GLN A 7 6.68 6.04 36.11
C GLN A 7 5.46 5.28 35.57
N ARG A 8 4.31 5.38 36.26
CA ARG A 8 3.05 4.80 35.79
C ARG A 8 2.59 5.39 34.46
N ILE A 9 2.75 6.70 34.25
CA ILE A 9 2.44 7.34 32.97
C ILE A 9 3.36 6.82 31.86
N ILE A 10 4.67 6.72 32.13
CA ILE A 10 5.64 6.20 31.15
C ILE A 10 5.29 4.77 30.76
N GLU A 11 5.03 3.90 31.74
CA GLU A 11 4.66 2.50 31.50
C GLU A 11 3.39 2.39 30.65
N GLU A 12 2.38 3.21 30.92
CA GLU A 12 1.13 3.26 30.16
C GLU A 12 1.33 3.77 28.73
N VAL A 13 2.14 4.81 28.55
CA VAL A 13 2.46 5.34 27.20
C VAL A 13 3.23 4.28 26.39
N VAL A 14 4.23 3.64 27.00
CA VAL A 14 5.00 2.57 26.35
C VAL A 14 4.12 1.39 25.99
N SER A 15 3.21 0.96 26.88
CA SER A 15 2.29 -0.14 26.61
C SER A 15 1.38 0.16 25.41
N ARG A 16 0.84 1.39 25.33
CA ARG A 16 -0.01 1.84 24.22
C ARG A 16 0.77 1.95 22.91
N LEU A 17 2.00 2.47 22.94
CA LEU A 17 2.83 2.57 21.74
C LEU A 17 3.23 1.18 21.20
N LYS A 18 3.56 0.23 22.08
CA LYS A 18 3.82 -1.17 21.68
C LYS A 18 2.58 -1.80 21.07
N LYS A 19 1.42 -1.67 21.74
CA LYS A 19 0.15 -2.17 21.21
C LYS A 19 -0.15 -1.58 19.84
N ARG A 20 0.02 -0.27 19.67
CA ARG A 20 -0.17 0.41 18.37
C ARG A 20 0.76 -0.15 17.30
N ALA A 21 2.04 -0.34 17.62
CA ALA A 21 3.04 -0.83 16.68
C ALA A 21 2.66 -2.20 16.08
N GLU A 22 2.05 -3.07 16.88
CA GLU A 22 1.62 -4.42 16.48
C GLU A 22 0.20 -4.45 15.89
N SER A 23 -0.60 -3.42 16.12
CA SER A 23 -2.00 -3.35 15.67
C SER A 23 -2.10 -3.08 14.18
N THR A 24 -2.72 -4.02 13.46
CA THR A 24 -3.11 -3.89 12.05
C THR A 24 -4.62 -3.91 11.91
N LEU A 25 -5.18 -2.93 11.21
CA LEU A 25 -6.61 -2.82 10.98
C LEU A 25 -6.94 -3.33 9.57
N SER A 26 -7.78 -4.37 9.45
CA SER A 26 -8.19 -4.92 8.15
C SER A 26 -9.66 -4.66 7.88
N LEU A 27 -9.99 -3.98 6.77
CA LEU A 27 -11.32 -3.44 6.50
C LEU A 27 -11.70 -3.54 5.02
N SER A 28 -13.00 -3.53 4.73
CA SER A 28 -13.49 -3.19 3.39
C SER A 28 -13.57 -1.67 3.17
N VAL A 29 -13.76 -1.26 1.92
CA VAL A 29 -13.98 0.15 1.54
C VAL A 29 -15.22 0.75 2.23
N ALA A 30 -16.28 -0.05 2.41
CA ALA A 30 -17.49 0.39 3.09
C ALA A 30 -17.23 0.72 4.56
N GLN A 31 -16.50 -0.16 5.26
CA GLN A 31 -16.14 0.04 6.66
C GLN A 31 -15.17 1.21 6.85
N LEU A 32 -14.27 1.45 5.90
CA LEU A 32 -13.35 2.57 5.95
C LEU A 32 -14.07 3.94 6.00
N ARG A 33 -15.28 4.05 5.43
CA ARG A 33 -16.08 5.30 5.46
C ARG A 33 -16.59 5.66 6.85
N GLU A 34 -16.75 4.65 7.72
CA GLU A 34 -17.31 4.82 9.06
C GLU A 34 -16.22 5.15 10.10
N ILE A 35 -14.95 5.07 9.71
CA ILE A 35 -13.83 5.20 10.64
C ILE A 35 -13.31 6.63 10.66
N GLU A 36 -13.19 7.17 11.87
CA GLU A 36 -12.51 8.42 12.10
C GLU A 36 -10.98 8.28 11.86
N PRO A 37 -10.38 9.12 11.00
CA PRO A 37 -8.95 9.04 10.69
C PRO A 37 -8.03 9.11 11.91
N ARG A 38 -8.40 9.92 12.92
CA ARG A 38 -7.62 10.08 14.16
C ARG A 38 -7.51 8.77 14.93
N THR A 39 -8.58 8.00 14.99
CA THR A 39 -8.60 6.68 15.65
C THR A 39 -7.61 5.76 14.97
N LEU A 40 -7.56 5.80 13.63
CA LEU A 40 -6.64 5.01 12.84
C LEU A 40 -5.17 5.39 13.14
N CYS A 41 -4.84 6.69 13.13
CA CYS A 41 -3.50 7.17 13.44
C CYS A 41 -3.05 6.82 14.86
N CYS A 42 -3.94 6.88 15.85
CA CYS A 42 -3.60 6.68 17.27
C CYS A 42 -3.52 5.21 17.69
N GLN A 43 -4.30 4.32 17.06
CA GLN A 43 -4.44 2.94 17.53
C GLN A 43 -3.73 1.91 16.65
N TYR A 44 -3.44 2.23 15.38
CA TYR A 44 -2.91 1.27 14.42
C TYR A 44 -1.60 1.76 13.78
N SER A 45 -0.69 0.84 13.51
CA SER A 45 0.52 1.10 12.73
C SER A 45 0.33 0.78 11.25
N SER A 46 -0.64 -0.08 10.94
CA SER A 46 -0.86 -0.60 9.59
C SER A 46 -2.36 -0.71 9.29
N LEU A 47 -2.76 -0.31 8.09
CA LEU A 47 -4.12 -0.42 7.54
C LEU A 47 -4.06 -1.38 6.35
N HIS A 48 -4.93 -2.38 6.34
CA HIS A 48 -5.10 -3.31 5.22
C HIS A 48 -6.51 -3.17 4.64
N LEU A 49 -6.59 -2.58 3.45
CA LEU A 49 -7.82 -2.42 2.71
C LEU A 49 -8.08 -3.65 1.83
N LEU A 50 -9.20 -4.30 2.05
CA LEU A 50 -9.61 -5.52 1.34
C LEU A 50 -10.48 -5.16 0.13
N GLN A 51 -10.14 -5.73 -1.03
CA GLN A 51 -10.91 -5.67 -2.27
C GLN A 51 -11.20 -4.24 -2.73
N ALA A 52 -10.15 -3.42 -2.88
CA ALA A 52 -10.33 -2.09 -3.46
C ALA A 52 -10.69 -2.18 -4.95
N ASP A 53 -11.63 -1.32 -5.36
CA ASP A 53 -12.10 -1.18 -6.72
C ASP A 53 -11.31 -0.10 -7.48
N LEU A 54 -11.43 -0.13 -8.81
CA LEU A 54 -10.69 0.78 -9.68
C LEU A 54 -11.04 2.27 -9.43
N PRO A 55 -12.33 2.67 -9.25
CA PRO A 55 -12.68 4.06 -8.97
C PRO A 55 -12.01 4.60 -7.71
N LEU A 56 -11.95 3.80 -6.63
CA LEU A 56 -11.26 4.23 -5.42
C LEU A 56 -9.76 4.41 -5.65
N LEU A 57 -9.12 3.50 -6.39
CA LEU A 57 -7.70 3.62 -6.73
C LEU A 57 -7.40 4.87 -7.56
N GLU A 58 -8.28 5.23 -8.49
CA GLU A 58 -8.18 6.49 -9.24
C GLU A 58 -8.31 7.71 -8.34
N GLN A 59 -9.29 7.70 -7.43
CA GLN A 59 -9.48 8.82 -6.49
C GLN A 59 -8.33 8.95 -5.50
N ILE A 60 -7.76 7.83 -5.02
CA ILE A 60 -6.54 7.82 -4.19
C ILE A 60 -5.38 8.44 -4.96
N ALA A 61 -5.20 8.02 -6.22
CA ALA A 61 -4.17 8.54 -7.11
C ALA A 61 -4.30 10.04 -7.38
N GLU A 62 -5.53 10.56 -7.37
CA GLU A 62 -5.86 11.97 -7.61
C GLU A 62 -5.89 12.83 -6.36
N GLY A 63 -5.95 12.21 -5.17
CA GLY A 63 -6.12 12.94 -3.92
C GLY A 63 -7.50 13.61 -3.82
N CYS A 64 -8.54 12.94 -4.32
CA CYS A 64 -9.90 13.46 -4.29
C CYS A 64 -10.38 13.70 -2.84
N ALA A 65 -10.64 14.96 -2.49
CA ALA A 65 -11.09 15.36 -1.16
C ALA A 65 -12.58 15.09 -0.91
N ASP A 66 -13.36 14.85 -1.97
CA ASP A 66 -14.82 14.63 -1.86
C ASP A 66 -15.16 13.24 -1.31
N ASN A 67 -14.22 12.29 -1.37
CA ASN A 67 -14.41 10.95 -0.83
C ASN A 67 -13.72 10.81 0.53
N MET A 68 -14.53 10.68 1.59
CA MET A 68 -14.02 10.47 2.96
C MET A 68 -13.07 9.29 3.10
N SER A 69 -13.27 8.17 2.38
CA SER A 69 -12.34 7.04 2.41
C SER A 69 -10.94 7.43 1.93
N VAL A 70 -10.87 8.27 0.90
CA VAL A 70 -9.62 8.74 0.30
C VAL A 70 -8.93 9.70 1.26
N VAL A 71 -9.68 10.61 1.88
CA VAL A 71 -9.17 11.49 2.94
C VAL A 71 -8.60 10.68 4.09
N THR A 72 -9.33 9.68 4.60
CA THR A 72 -8.86 8.79 5.67
C THR A 72 -7.56 8.07 5.30
N ILE A 73 -7.42 7.59 4.06
CA ILE A 73 -6.18 6.95 3.59
C ILE A 73 -5.03 7.95 3.54
N HIS A 74 -5.24 9.13 2.96
CA HIS A 74 -4.19 10.15 2.87
C HIS A 74 -3.75 10.66 4.25
N GLU A 75 -4.69 10.83 5.18
CA GLU A 75 -4.38 11.17 6.57
C GLU A 75 -3.60 10.04 7.25
N ALA A 76 -4.00 8.77 7.06
CA ALA A 76 -3.26 7.63 7.58
C ALA A 76 -1.81 7.60 7.07
N LEU A 77 -1.61 7.81 5.77
CA LEU A 77 -0.28 7.90 5.16
C LEU A 77 0.53 9.07 5.75
N ALA A 78 -0.09 10.25 5.92
CA ALA A 78 0.55 11.41 6.52
C ALA A 78 0.93 11.18 8.00
N CYS A 79 0.16 10.38 8.73
CA CYS A 79 0.46 9.93 10.09
C CYS A 79 1.54 8.83 10.17
N GLY A 80 2.06 8.36 9.03
CA GLY A 80 3.05 7.27 8.96
C GLY A 80 2.45 5.87 9.17
N VAL A 81 1.14 5.70 8.96
CA VAL A 81 0.50 4.38 8.96
C VAL A 81 0.83 3.69 7.63
N ARG A 82 1.27 2.43 7.70
CA ARG A 82 1.51 1.62 6.50
C ARG A 82 0.19 1.19 5.89
N VAL A 83 -0.08 1.57 4.64
CA VAL A 83 -1.32 1.19 3.96
C VAL A 83 -1.04 0.09 2.95
N LYS A 84 -1.68 -1.06 3.16
CA LYS A 84 -1.70 -2.19 2.26
C LYS A 84 -3.06 -2.29 1.58
N ILE A 85 -3.09 -2.51 0.28
CA ILE A 85 -4.31 -2.64 -0.50
C ILE A 85 -4.32 -4.00 -1.19
N SER A 86 -5.36 -4.78 -0.93
CA SER A 86 -5.65 -6.03 -1.64
C SER A 86 -6.57 -5.77 -2.81
N LEU A 87 -6.16 -6.22 -3.99
CA LEU A 87 -6.80 -5.96 -5.27
C LEU A 87 -7.11 -7.26 -5.98
N GLN A 88 -8.06 -7.20 -6.91
CA GLN A 88 -8.30 -8.33 -7.79
C GLN A 88 -7.28 -8.38 -8.94
N HIS A 89 -6.75 -9.55 -9.27
CA HIS A 89 -5.78 -9.73 -10.36
C HIS A 89 -6.28 -9.16 -11.71
N ARG A 90 -7.59 -9.27 -11.95
CA ARG A 90 -8.24 -8.76 -13.18
C ARG A 90 -8.16 -7.24 -13.33
N LEU A 91 -8.04 -6.50 -12.23
CA LEU A 91 -8.01 -5.04 -12.26
C LEU A 91 -6.62 -4.48 -12.58
N LEU A 92 -5.55 -5.28 -12.38
CA LEU A 92 -4.16 -4.84 -12.51
C LEU A 92 -3.81 -4.12 -13.82
N PRO A 93 -4.31 -4.55 -15.00
CA PRO A 93 -4.01 -3.84 -16.25
C PRO A 93 -4.59 -2.42 -16.33
N ALA A 94 -5.62 -2.09 -15.55
CA ALA A 94 -6.34 -0.82 -15.61
C ALA A 94 -5.90 0.20 -14.55
N ILE A 95 -5.10 -0.20 -13.56
CA ILE A 95 -4.72 0.62 -12.41
C ILE A 95 -3.87 1.84 -12.80
N PRO A 96 -4.02 3.03 -12.22
CA PRO A 96 -3.16 4.19 -12.50
C PRO A 96 -1.75 4.09 -11.90
N VAL A 97 -0.90 3.22 -12.46
CA VAL A 97 0.48 2.88 -12.00
C VAL A 97 1.33 4.11 -11.69
N ARG A 98 1.39 5.10 -12.59
CA ARG A 98 2.31 6.25 -12.43
C ARG A 98 2.02 7.08 -11.17
N LYS A 99 0.74 7.29 -10.85
CA LYS A 99 0.33 8.12 -9.72
C LYS A 99 0.42 7.30 -8.43
N LEU A 100 -0.07 6.06 -8.45
CA LEU A 100 -0.08 5.18 -7.28
C LEU A 100 1.32 4.75 -6.84
N ALA A 101 2.25 4.49 -7.77
CA ALA A 101 3.63 4.13 -7.41
C ALA A 101 4.40 5.26 -6.72
N ARG A 102 3.89 6.50 -6.74
CA ARG A 102 4.48 7.63 -6.00
C ARG A 102 4.02 7.70 -4.55
N LEU A 103 2.97 6.96 -4.20
CA LEU A 103 2.45 6.90 -2.85
C LEU A 103 3.11 5.72 -2.11
N PRO A 104 3.34 5.81 -0.78
CA PRO A 104 3.90 4.72 0.00
C PRO A 104 2.82 3.67 0.31
N LEU A 105 2.32 3.03 -0.75
CA LEU A 105 1.28 2.00 -0.72
C LEU A 105 1.90 0.63 -0.99
N GLU A 106 1.48 -0.37 -0.22
CA GLU A 106 1.78 -1.77 -0.49
C GLU A 106 0.60 -2.42 -1.20
N PHE A 107 0.85 -3.17 -2.27
CA PHE A 107 -0.20 -3.85 -3.02
C PHE A 107 -0.05 -5.36 -2.95
N SER A 108 -1.19 -6.03 -2.84
CA SER A 108 -1.25 -7.49 -2.90
C SER A 108 -2.48 -7.98 -3.66
N ASP A 109 -2.34 -9.13 -4.29
CA ASP A 109 -3.41 -9.80 -4.99
C ASP A 109 -4.37 -10.51 -4.01
N GLU A 110 -5.51 -11.03 -4.49
CA GLU A 110 -6.43 -11.82 -3.66
C GLU A 110 -5.78 -13.07 -3.07
N LEU A 111 -4.75 -13.60 -3.73
CA LEU A 111 -3.95 -14.75 -3.28
C LEU A 111 -2.78 -14.36 -2.36
N GLY A 112 -2.69 -13.09 -1.95
CA GLY A 112 -1.61 -12.58 -1.11
C GLY A 112 -0.27 -12.38 -1.83
N ARG A 113 -0.23 -12.52 -3.15
CA ARG A 113 0.97 -12.26 -3.97
C ARG A 113 1.28 -10.76 -3.96
N ILE A 114 2.56 -10.41 -3.80
CA ILE A 114 2.99 -9.01 -3.80
C ILE A 114 2.83 -8.45 -5.22
N ILE A 115 2.23 -7.27 -5.30
CA ILE A 115 2.12 -6.50 -6.55
C ILE A 115 3.05 -5.30 -6.43
N VAL A 116 3.94 -5.15 -7.41
CA VAL A 116 4.86 -4.02 -7.52
C VAL A 116 4.44 -3.19 -8.73
N LEU A 117 4.32 -1.88 -8.52
CA LEU A 117 3.96 -0.93 -9.57
C LEU A 117 5.22 -0.24 -10.07
N HIS A 118 5.53 -0.36 -11.37
CA HIS A 118 6.69 0.30 -11.98
C HIS A 118 6.28 1.58 -12.72
N PRO A 119 6.63 2.78 -12.21
CA PRO A 119 6.18 4.05 -12.79
C PRO A 119 6.91 4.45 -14.09
N ASP A 120 8.11 3.90 -14.33
CA ASP A 120 9.00 4.34 -15.39
C ASP A 120 8.74 3.65 -16.73
N LYS A 121 9.21 4.30 -17.79
CA LYS A 121 9.09 3.82 -19.17
C LYS A 121 10.16 2.81 -19.56
N LEU A 122 11.15 2.57 -18.70
CA LEU A 122 12.22 1.61 -18.92
C LEU A 122 12.26 0.69 -17.72
N LEU A 123 12.19 -0.62 -17.98
CA LEU A 123 12.47 -1.64 -16.98
C LEU A 123 13.88 -2.17 -17.19
N SER A 124 14.75 -1.85 -16.25
CA SER A 124 16.15 -2.27 -16.21
C SER A 124 16.34 -3.49 -15.32
N TYR A 125 17.51 -4.14 -15.42
CA TYR A 125 17.85 -5.24 -14.52
C TYR A 125 17.79 -4.81 -13.04
N ALA A 126 18.22 -3.59 -12.71
CA ALA A 126 18.26 -3.11 -11.33
C ALA A 126 16.88 -3.10 -10.65
N ASP A 127 15.84 -2.78 -11.43
CA ASP A 127 14.45 -2.73 -10.95
C ASP A 127 13.91 -4.12 -10.58
N VAL A 128 14.41 -5.16 -11.24
CA VAL A 128 13.98 -6.55 -11.06
C VAL A 128 14.94 -7.34 -10.14
N ALA A 129 16.18 -6.88 -10.00
CA ALA A 129 17.27 -7.58 -9.33
C ALA A 129 17.03 -7.81 -7.82
N GLN A 130 16.11 -7.08 -7.20
CA GLN A 130 15.77 -7.27 -5.78
C GLN A 130 14.40 -7.95 -5.57
N LEU A 131 13.62 -8.12 -6.64
CA LEU A 131 12.30 -8.73 -6.54
C LEU A 131 12.41 -10.24 -6.28
N LYS A 132 11.62 -10.74 -5.33
CA LYS A 132 11.57 -12.14 -4.90
C LYS A 132 10.30 -12.83 -5.40
N GLY A 133 9.96 -12.62 -6.67
CA GLY A 133 8.71 -13.07 -7.28
C GLY A 133 7.56 -12.08 -7.08
N GLY A 134 6.36 -12.48 -7.53
CA GLY A 134 5.14 -11.66 -7.48
C GLY A 134 4.73 -11.12 -8.85
N VAL A 135 3.90 -10.08 -8.83
CA VAL A 135 3.36 -9.45 -10.03
C VAL A 135 3.97 -8.07 -10.20
N LEU A 136 4.55 -7.80 -11.36
CA LEU A 136 5.10 -6.49 -11.71
C LEU A 136 4.19 -5.84 -12.76
N VAL A 137 3.51 -4.78 -12.36
CA VAL A 137 2.61 -4.01 -13.23
C VAL A 137 3.38 -2.84 -13.81
N LEU A 138 3.53 -2.86 -15.12
CA LEU A 138 4.27 -1.87 -15.89
C LEU A 138 3.32 -0.80 -16.41
N ARG A 139 3.79 0.45 -16.35
CA ARG A 139 3.13 1.55 -17.04
C ARG A 139 3.02 1.30 -18.55
N ARG A 140 1.98 1.87 -19.18
CA ARG A 140 1.78 1.90 -20.63
C ARG A 140 3.03 2.36 -21.38
N ARG A 141 3.37 1.65 -22.47
CA ARG A 141 4.57 1.88 -23.31
C ARG A 141 5.91 1.72 -22.58
N CYS A 142 5.97 0.90 -21.54
CA CYS A 142 7.24 0.53 -20.90
C CYS A 142 8.06 -0.40 -21.78
N VAL A 143 9.32 -0.02 -22.02
CA VAL A 143 10.33 -0.82 -22.71
C VAL A 143 11.04 -1.70 -21.69
N VAL A 144 11.07 -2.99 -21.95
CA VAL A 144 11.75 -3.97 -21.09
C VAL A 144 13.11 -4.29 -21.71
N THR A 145 14.18 -4.11 -20.95
CA THR A 145 15.53 -4.49 -21.40
C THR A 145 15.67 -6.01 -21.45
N ALA A 146 16.55 -6.53 -22.32
CA ALA A 146 16.78 -7.99 -22.43
C ALA A 146 17.17 -8.61 -21.08
N LEU A 147 18.09 -7.97 -20.35
CA LEU A 147 18.51 -8.43 -19.02
C LEU A 147 17.37 -8.41 -17.99
N ALA A 148 16.47 -7.44 -18.05
CA ALA A 148 15.28 -7.43 -17.19
C ALA A 148 14.33 -8.58 -17.56
N GLN A 149 14.13 -8.84 -18.86
CA GLN A 149 13.28 -9.92 -19.34
C GLN A 149 13.78 -11.30 -18.86
N ASP A 150 15.09 -11.54 -18.93
CA ASP A 150 15.71 -12.78 -18.46
C ASP A 150 15.59 -12.93 -16.93
N ALA A 151 15.81 -11.83 -16.20
CA ALA A 151 15.68 -11.79 -14.74
C ALA A 151 14.24 -12.07 -14.27
N VAL A 152 13.25 -11.54 -14.98
CA VAL A 152 11.82 -11.81 -14.73
C VAL A 152 11.51 -13.29 -14.86
N GLY A 153 11.96 -13.93 -15.96
CA GLY A 153 11.73 -15.35 -16.19
C GLY A 153 12.40 -16.23 -15.13
N THR A 154 13.64 -15.92 -14.77
CA THR A 154 14.41 -16.67 -13.77
C THR A 154 13.78 -16.59 -12.37
N ARG A 155 13.09 -15.50 -12.06
CA ARG A 155 12.54 -15.20 -10.72
C ARG A 155 11.04 -15.44 -10.59
N ASN A 156 10.41 -16.06 -11.58
CA ASN A 156 8.96 -16.30 -11.62
C ASN A 156 8.13 -15.03 -11.38
N ILE A 157 8.56 -13.91 -11.95
CA ILE A 157 7.83 -12.64 -11.86
C ILE A 157 6.83 -12.58 -13.02
N GLN A 158 5.57 -12.29 -12.71
CA GLN A 158 4.54 -12.10 -13.73
C GLN A 158 4.52 -10.64 -14.18
N LEU A 159 4.82 -10.38 -15.45
CA LEU A 159 4.71 -9.03 -16.02
C LEU A 159 3.30 -8.77 -16.53
N ILE A 160 2.71 -7.67 -16.08
CA ILE A 160 1.45 -7.14 -16.61
C ILE A 160 1.74 -5.79 -17.24
N LYS A 161 1.42 -5.64 -18.52
CA LYS A 161 1.54 -4.36 -19.24
C LYS A 161 0.15 -3.72 -19.29
N GLN A 162 0.07 -2.43 -19.01
CA GLN A 162 -1.12 -1.64 -19.29
C GLN A 162 -1.32 -1.50 -20.81
N GLU A 163 -2.57 -1.65 -21.26
CA GLU A 163 -3.00 -1.44 -22.67
C GLU A 163 -3.03 0.05 -23.06
#